data_AF-B9Z0K1-F1
#
_entry.id   AF-B9Z0K1-F1
#
_cell.length_a   1.000
_cell.length_b   1.000
_cell.length_c   1.000
_cell.angle_alpha   90.00
_cell.angle_beta   90.00
_cell.angle_gamma   90.00
#
_symmetry.space_group_name_H-M   'P 1'
#
loop_
_entity.id
_entity.type
_entity.pdbx_description
1 polymer ?
#
loop_
_entity_poly.entity_id
_entity_poly.type
_entity_poly.pdbx_seq_one_letter_code
_entity_poly.pdbx_strand_id
1 'polypeptide(L)'
;MATKEAYRKKLEAQLKEWDAKLAVLSAKAKKATADARINYENELESLKSKRAAAYNMLEEMGERGENTWEDMKDGVEKVWDEMSKAIEKVAARFK
;
A
#
# COMPACT_ATOMS: atom_id res chain seq x y z
N MET A 1 16.43 -6.09 -18.60
CA MET A 1 15.29 -6.96 -18.20
C MET A 1 15.29 -7.32 -16.72
N ALA A 2 16.42 -7.76 -16.14
CA ALA A 2 16.46 -8.21 -14.74
C ALA A 2 16.10 -7.14 -13.70
N THR A 3 16.34 -5.86 -13.97
CA THR A 3 16.13 -4.77 -13.02
C THR A 3 14.65 -4.40 -12.85
N LYS A 4 13.92 -4.20 -13.95
CA LYS A 4 12.49 -3.85 -13.92
C LYS A 4 11.64 -4.97 -13.33
N GLU A 5 11.85 -6.22 -13.76
CA GLU A 5 11.09 -7.36 -13.25
C GLU A 5 11.39 -7.64 -11.78
N ALA A 6 12.66 -7.56 -11.35
CA ALA A 6 13.02 -7.71 -9.94
C ALA A 6 12.40 -6.60 -9.09
N TYR A 7 12.39 -5.37 -9.61
CA TYR A 7 11.73 -4.24 -8.96
C TYR A 7 10.22 -4.48 -8.83
N ARG A 8 9.54 -4.87 -9.92
CA ARG A 8 8.11 -5.24 -9.89
C ARG A 8 7.81 -6.31 -8.83
N LYS A 9 8.58 -7.40 -8.80
CA LYS A 9 8.41 -8.48 -7.82
C LYS A 9 8.59 -7.99 -6.38
N LYS A 10 9.53 -7.08 -6.13
CA LYS A 10 9.71 -6.45 -4.81
C LYS A 10 8.47 -5.67 -4.40
N LEU A 11 7.93 -4.85 -5.30
CA LEU A 11 6.73 -4.06 -5.06
C LEU A 11 5.49 -4.96 -4.84
N GLU A 12 5.32 -6.01 -5.64
CA GLU A 12 4.28 -7.02 -5.46
C GLU A 12 4.34 -7.68 -4.08
N ALA A 13 5.54 -8.01 -3.60
CA ALA A 13 5.73 -8.56 -2.28
C ALA A 13 5.32 -7.56 -1.18
N GLN A 14 5.64 -6.28 -1.34
CA GLN A 14 5.22 -5.23 -0.41
C GLN A 14 3.70 -5.01 -0.41
N LEU A 15 3.04 -5.08 -1.58
CA LEU A 15 1.57 -5.02 -1.65
C LEU A 15 0.93 -6.17 -0.85
N LYS A 16 1.47 -7.39 -0.98
CA LYS A 16 0.99 -8.55 -0.20
C LYS A 16 1.22 -8.36 1.30
N GLU A 17 2.35 -7.78 1.69
CA GLU A 17 2.62 -7.44 3.09
C GLU A 17 1.59 -6.43 3.63
N TRP A 18 1.27 -5.40 2.85
CA TRP A 18 0.25 -4.41 3.22
C TRP A 18 -1.14 -5.02 3.31
N ASP A 19 -1.52 -5.92 2.40
CA ASP A 19 -2.79 -6.63 2.47
C ASP A 19 -2.93 -7.41 3.79
N ALA A 20 -1.86 -8.10 4.20
CA ALA A 20 -1.82 -8.79 5.49
C ALA A 20 -1.94 -7.81 6.68
N LYS A 21 -1.21 -6.68 6.65
CA LYS A 21 -1.32 -5.64 7.68
C LYS A 21 -2.72 -5.05 7.75
N LEU A 22 -3.35 -4.76 6.61
CA LEU A 22 -4.72 -4.24 6.55
C LEU A 22 -5.73 -5.24 7.10
N ALA A 23 -5.56 -6.54 6.84
CA ALA A 23 -6.40 -7.57 7.43
C ALA A 23 -6.29 -7.60 8.96
N VAL A 24 -5.06 -7.49 9.50
CA VAL A 24 -4.82 -7.41 10.95
C VAL A 24 -5.45 -6.15 11.55
N LEU A 25 -5.23 -4.99 10.94
CA LEU A 25 -5.80 -3.71 11.40
C LEU A 25 -7.33 -3.73 11.34
N SER A 26 -7.93 -4.32 10.31
CA SER A 26 -9.38 -4.52 10.20
C SER A 26 -9.92 -5.43 11.30
N ALA A 27 -9.22 -6.52 11.61
CA ALA A 27 -9.61 -7.41 12.71
C ALA A 27 -9.52 -6.69 14.08
N LYS A 28 -8.51 -5.84 14.29
CA LYS A 28 -8.39 -5.01 15.50
C LYS A 28 -9.50 -3.97 15.59
N ALA A 29 -9.81 -3.28 14.50
CA ALA A 29 -10.89 -2.29 14.44
C ALA A 29 -12.26 -2.90 14.82
N LYS A 30 -12.54 -4.13 14.37
CA LYS A 30 -13.77 -4.87 14.72
C LYS A 30 -13.87 -5.21 16.22
N LYS A 31 -12.75 -5.29 16.94
CA LYS A 31 -12.70 -5.54 18.39
C LYS A 31 -12.72 -4.25 19.22
N ALA A 32 -12.59 -3.08 18.58
CA ALA A 32 -12.60 -1.81 19.27
C ALA A 32 -14.01 -1.39 19.71
N THR A 33 -14.11 -0.40 20.58
CA THR A 33 -15.39 0.23 20.97
C THR A 33 -16.09 0.85 19.76
N ALA A 34 -17.40 1.10 19.84
CA ALA A 34 -18.19 1.64 18.72
C ALA A 34 -17.60 2.94 18.15
N ASP A 35 -17.21 3.89 19.01
CA ASP A 35 -16.62 5.16 18.59
C ASP A 35 -15.23 4.99 17.95
N ALA A 36 -14.39 4.14 18.55
CA ALA A 36 -13.07 3.86 18.01
C ALA A 36 -13.15 3.12 16.67
N ARG A 37 -14.13 2.21 16.54
CA ARG A 37 -14.38 1.45 15.31
C ARG A 37 -14.69 2.36 14.13
N ILE A 38 -15.55 3.37 14.28
CA ILE A 38 -15.86 4.34 13.21
C ILE A 38 -14.58 5.05 12.74
N ASN A 39 -13.77 5.55 13.68
CA ASN A 39 -12.51 6.21 13.36
C ASN A 39 -11.53 5.29 12.62
N TYR A 40 -11.43 4.03 13.04
CA TYR A 40 -10.56 3.05 12.40
C TYR A 40 -11.07 2.59 11.03
N GLU A 41 -12.39 2.46 10.84
CA GLU A 41 -12.98 2.11 9.55
C GLU A 41 -12.67 3.19 8.49
N ASN A 42 -12.78 4.47 8.84
CA ASN A 42 -12.42 5.58 7.95
C ASN A 42 -10.93 5.56 7.55
N GLU A 43 -10.03 5.33 8.51
CA GLU A 43 -8.59 5.23 8.23
C GLU A 43 -8.27 3.99 7.38
N LEU A 44 -8.92 2.85 7.66
CA LEU A 44 -8.78 1.63 6.86
C LEU A 44 -9.27 1.80 5.43
N GLU A 45 -10.35 2.56 5.21
CA GLU A 45 -10.83 2.89 3.88
C GLU A 45 -9.81 3.76 3.12
N SER A 46 -9.23 4.76 3.78
CA SER A 46 -8.14 5.56 3.21
C SER A 46 -6.96 4.69 2.81
N LEU A 47 -6.55 3.75 3.66
CA LEU A 47 -5.46 2.82 3.34
C LEU A 47 -5.80 1.89 2.16
N LYS A 48 -7.04 1.38 2.08
CA LYS A 48 -7.48 0.56 0.94
C LYS A 48 -7.41 1.33 -0.37
N SER A 49 -7.82 2.59 -0.38
CA SER A 49 -7.73 3.46 -1.55
C SER A 49 -6.28 3.68 -1.98
N LYS A 50 -5.37 3.95 -1.03
CA LYS A 50 -3.94 4.07 -1.31
C LYS A 50 -3.31 2.77 -1.84
N ARG A 51 -3.69 1.62 -1.28
CA ARG A 51 -3.28 0.29 -1.78
C ARG A 51 -3.74 0.08 -3.22
N ALA A 52 -4.97 0.47 -3.54
CA ALA A 52 -5.50 0.36 -4.90
C ALA A 52 -4.71 1.26 -5.89
N ALA A 53 -4.37 2.49 -5.48
CA ALA A 53 -3.53 3.37 -6.28
C ALA A 53 -2.12 2.77 -6.52
N ALA A 54 -1.51 2.19 -5.48
CA ALA A 54 -0.22 1.50 -5.59
C ALA A 54 -0.29 0.29 -6.53
N TYR A 55 -1.37 -0.49 -6.47
CA TYR A 55 -1.61 -1.62 -7.38
C TYR A 55 -1.74 -1.14 -8.84
N ASN A 56 -2.53 -0.09 -9.11
CA ASN A 56 -2.68 0.44 -10.46
C ASN A 56 -1.35 0.95 -11.02
N MET A 57 -0.56 1.65 -10.20
CA MET A 57 0.77 2.12 -10.61
C MET A 57 1.72 0.97 -10.96
N LEU A 58 1.63 -0.15 -10.24
CA LEU A 58 2.41 -1.35 -10.51
C LEU A 58 2.00 -2.02 -11.83
N GLU A 59 0.70 -2.09 -12.12
CA GLU A 59 0.18 -2.64 -13.38
C GLU A 59 0.61 -1.77 -14.57
N GLU A 60 0.48 -0.44 -14.47
CA GLU A 60 0.97 0.48 -15.50
C GLU A 60 2.48 0.35 -15.73
N MET A 61 3.26 0.15 -14.66
CA MET A 61 4.69 -0.13 -14.78
C MET A 61 4.92 -1.44 -15.53
N GLY A 62 4.09 -2.46 -15.33
CA GLY A 62 4.13 -3.73 -16.04
C GLY A 62 3.94 -3.58 -17.55
N GLU A 63 2.97 -2.78 -17.97
CA GLU A 63 2.61 -2.55 -19.38
C GLU A 63 3.62 -1.72 -20.15
N ARG A 64 4.35 -0.81 -19.50
CA ARG A 64 5.31 0.07 -20.18
C ARG A 64 6.63 -0.61 -20.56
N GLY A 65 7.30 -0.10 -21.59
CA GLY A 65 8.61 -0.60 -22.03
C GLY A 65 9.76 -0.30 -21.07
N GLU A 66 10.92 -0.93 -21.28
CA GLU A 66 12.12 -0.70 -20.44
C GLU A 66 12.69 0.72 -20.52
N ASN A 67 12.38 1.51 -21.54
CA ASN A 67 12.85 2.89 -21.63
C ASN A 67 11.97 3.90 -20.88
N THR A 68 10.75 3.54 -20.46
CA THR A 68 9.80 4.48 -19.85
C THR A 68 9.49 4.20 -18.38
N TRP A 69 9.98 3.08 -17.82
CA TRP A 69 9.77 2.79 -16.39
C TRP A 69 10.70 3.59 -15.48
N GLU A 70 11.88 4.02 -15.95
CA GLU A 70 12.81 4.83 -15.14
C GLU A 70 12.18 6.17 -14.75
N ASP A 71 11.50 6.84 -15.69
CA ASP A 71 10.77 8.09 -15.44
C ASP A 71 9.60 7.92 -14.46
N MET A 72 9.02 6.72 -14.39
CA MET A 72 7.92 6.42 -13.45
C MET A 72 8.41 6.01 -12.07
N LYS A 73 9.69 5.63 -11.94
CA LYS A 73 10.23 5.06 -10.71
C LYS A 73 10.05 5.99 -9.52
N ASP A 74 10.30 7.28 -9.70
CA ASP A 74 10.13 8.29 -8.65
C ASP A 74 8.67 8.40 -8.19
N GLY A 75 7.73 8.32 -9.14
CA GLY A 75 6.29 8.30 -8.85
C GLY A 75 5.89 7.05 -8.06
N VAL A 76 6.42 5.88 -8.45
CA VAL A 76 6.21 4.62 -7.74
C VAL A 76 6.77 4.69 -6.32
N GLU A 77 8.00 5.15 -6.16
CA GLU A 77 8.65 5.28 -4.84
C GLU A 77 7.88 6.21 -3.92
N LYS A 78 7.37 7.34 -4.45
CA LYS A 78 6.53 8.26 -3.68
C LYS A 78 5.23 7.61 -3.21
N VAL A 79 4.52 6.90 -4.09
CA VAL A 79 3.29 6.17 -3.72
C VAL A 79 3.59 5.11 -2.65
N TRP A 80 4.73 4.43 -2.76
CA TRP A 80 5.15 3.40 -1.81
C TRP A 80 5.51 3.95 -0.43
N ASP A 81 6.20 5.08 -0.38
CA ASP A 81 6.54 5.79 0.84
C ASP A 81 5.28 6.33 1.53
N GLU A 82 4.36 6.95 0.77
CA GLU A 82 3.09 7.45 1.29
C GLU A 82 2.22 6.33 1.87
N MET A 83 2.19 5.16 1.25
CA MET A 83 1.45 4.00 1.74
C MET A 83 2.10 3.42 3.01
N SER A 84 3.42 3.29 3.03
CA SER A 84 4.16 2.79 4.19
C SER A 84 3.92 3.67 5.42
N LYS A 85 4.07 4.99 5.26
CA LYS A 85 3.79 5.98 6.32
C LYS A 85 2.34 5.93 6.79
N ALA A 86 1.40 5.74 5.88
CA ALA A 86 -0.02 5.66 6.24
C ALA A 86 -0.32 4.42 7.09
N ILE A 87 0.19 3.24 6.71
CA ILE A 87 0.03 2.02 7.49
C ILE A 87 0.66 2.17 8.88
N GLU A 88 1.89 2.70 8.94
CA GLU A 88 2.59 2.91 10.22
C GLU A 88 1.82 3.85 11.14
N LYS A 89 1.29 4.96 10.61
CA LYS A 89 0.46 5.90 11.35
C LYS A 89 -0.77 5.24 11.94
N VAL A 90 -1.48 4.43 11.16
CA VAL A 90 -2.68 3.73 11.64
C VAL A 90 -2.30 2.63 12.63
N ALA A 91 -1.25 1.85 12.36
CA ALA A 91 -0.76 0.82 13.26
C ALA A 91 -0.31 1.38 14.62
N ALA A 92 0.30 2.57 14.65
CA ALA A 92 0.69 3.25 15.87
C ALA A 92 -0.50 3.62 16.78
N ARG A 93 -1.70 3.79 16.22
CA ARG A 93 -2.94 4.04 16.99
C ARG A 93 -3.55 2.78 17.62
N PHE A 94 -2.99 1.61 17.31
CA PHE A 94 -3.36 0.32 17.89
C PHE A 94 -2.29 -0.23 18.84
N LYS A 95 -1.21 0.53 19.10
CA LYS A 95 -0.31 0.29 20.23
C LYS A 95 -0.93 0.89 21.48
#